data_AF-A0A933PS69-F1
#
_entry.id   AF-A0A933PS69-F1
#
_cell.length_a   1.000
_cell.length_b   1.000
_cell.length_c   1.000
_cell.angle_alpha   90.00
_cell.angle_beta   90.00
_cell.angle_gamma   90.00
#
_symmetry.space_group_name_H-M   'P 1'
#
loop_
_entity.id
_entity.type
_entity.pdbx_description
1 polymer ?
#
loop_
_entity_poly.entity_id
_entity_poly.type
_entity_poly.pdbx_seq_one_letter_code
_entity_poly.pdbx_strand_id
1 'polypeptide(L)' 'IDEFYKMSGCPVVLNTSFNLRGEPLVMTPHDAYLCFMRSGLDYLVMGNFVLDKSRMRPLKETVDWRAYFELD' A
#
# COMPACT_ATOMS: atom_id res chain seq x y z
N ILE A 1 4.68 -0.49 18.36
CA ILE A 1 3.19 -0.44 18.44
C ILE A 1 2.69 0.27 19.70
N ASP A 2 3.57 0.64 20.64
CA ASP A 2 3.19 1.33 21.88
C ASP A 2 2.45 2.64 21.65
N GLU A 3 2.86 3.43 20.66
CA GLU A 3 2.15 4.68 20.34
C GLU A 3 0.73 4.42 19.82
N PHE A 4 0.55 3.36 19.02
CA PHE A 4 -0.78 2.92 18.59
C PHE A 4 -1.62 2.49 19.81
N TYR A 5 -1.03 1.81 20.80
CA TYR A 5 -1.74 1.47 22.04
C TYR A 5 -2.17 2.71 22.83
N LYS A 6 -1.29 3.72 22.98
CA LYS A 6 -1.64 4.98 23.67
C LYS A 6 -2.81 5.70 23.01
N MET A 7 -2.89 5.65 21.67
CA MET A 7 -3.95 6.34 20.90
C MET A 7 -5.25 5.54 20.83
N SER A 8 -5.18 4.22 20.66
CA SER A 8 -6.35 3.38 20.37
C SER A 8 -6.86 2.57 21.55
N GLY A 9 -6.06 2.38 22.61
CA GLY A 9 -6.34 1.44 23.70
C GLY A 9 -6.18 -0.05 23.31
N CYS A 10 -5.77 -0.36 22.07
CA CYS A 10 -5.55 -1.72 21.58
C CYS A 10 -4.09 -1.92 21.16
N PRO A 11 -3.31 -2.79 21.82
CA PRO A 11 -1.89 -3.00 21.49
C PRO A 11 -1.69 -4.03 20.36
N VAL A 12 -2.54 -4.02 19.32
CA VAL A 12 -2.49 -5.01 18.22
C VAL A 12 -2.61 -4.31 16.86
N VAL A 13 -1.75 -4.69 15.92
CA VAL A 13 -1.78 -4.22 14.52
C VAL A 13 -1.77 -5.43 13.60
N LEU A 14 -2.59 -5.39 12.55
CA LEU A 14 -2.55 -6.38 11.49
C LEU A 14 -1.34 -6.12 10.58
N ASN A 15 -0.41 -7.07 10.52
CA ASN A 15 0.70 -7.06 9.58
C ASN A 15 0.45 -8.14 8.51
N THR A 16 0.33 -7.72 7.26
CA THR A 16 0.12 -8.61 6.11
C THR A 16 1.13 -8.26 5.03
N SER A 17 1.27 -9.14 4.04
CA SER A 17 2.11 -8.88 2.88
C SER A 17 1.72 -7.56 2.21
N PHE A 18 2.73 -6.78 1.82
CA PHE A 18 2.49 -5.57 1.05
C PHE A 18 2.50 -5.89 -0.44
N ASN A 19 1.32 -6.26 -0.93
CA ASN A 19 1.00 -6.56 -2.33
C ASN A 19 -0.52 -6.51 -2.53
N LEU A 20 -0.96 -6.53 -3.78
CA LEU A 20 -2.34 -6.87 -4.12
C LEU A 20 -2.45 -8.37 -4.39
N ARG A 21 -3.68 -8.90 -4.30
CA ARG A 21 -3.92 -10.33 -4.57
C ARG A 21 -3.46 -10.66 -6.00
N GLY A 22 -2.63 -11.70 -6.12
CA GLY A 22 -2.05 -12.15 -7.40
C GLY A 22 -0.70 -11.47 -7.74
N GLU A 23 -0.39 -10.32 -7.14
CA GLU A 23 0.89 -9.63 -7.37
C GLU A 23 2.00 -10.19 -6.45
N PRO A 24 3.27 -10.17 -6.91
CA PRO A 24 4.42 -10.45 -6.03
C PRO A 24 4.56 -9.41 -4.93
N LEU A 25 5.37 -9.72 -3.92
CA LEU A 25 5.74 -8.75 -2.89
C LEU A 25 6.45 -7.54 -3.50
N VAL A 26 6.15 -6.37 -2.95
CA VAL A 26 6.84 -5.11 -3.26
C VAL A 26 8.34 -5.25 -2.97
N MET A 27 9.18 -4.90 -3.95
CA MET A 27 10.65 -4.94 -3.81
C MET A 27 11.33 -3.59 -4.09
N THR A 28 10.63 -2.66 -4.76
CA THR A 28 11.16 -1.33 -5.07
C THR A 28 10.22 -0.21 -4.61
N PRO A 29 10.71 1.03 -4.44
CA PRO A 29 9.86 2.18 -4.15
C PRO A 29 8.76 2.41 -5.21
N HIS A 30 9.06 2.07 -6.47
CA HIS A 30 8.09 2.16 -7.56
C HIS A 30 6.97 1.12 -7.40
N ASP A 31 7.30 -0.12 -7.04
CA ASP A 31 6.29 -1.16 -6.78
C ASP A 31 5.42 -0.77 -5.58
N ALA A 32 6.03 -0.26 -4.51
CA ALA A 32 5.33 0.22 -3.33
C ALA A 32 4.34 1.34 -3.68
N TYR A 33 4.77 2.27 -4.52
CA TYR A 33 3.92 3.35 -5.03
C TYR A 33 2.75 2.83 -5.86
N LEU A 34 2.98 1.91 -6.82
CA LEU A 34 1.92 1.35 -7.64
C LEU A 34 0.93 0.53 -6.80
N CYS A 35 1.42 -0.37 -5.95
CA CYS A 35 0.60 -1.15 -5.02
C CYS A 35 -0.24 -0.23 -4.13
N PHE A 36 0.38 0.81 -3.54
CA PHE A 36 -0.33 1.82 -2.77
C PHE A 36 -1.43 2.50 -3.58
N MET A 37 -1.11 3.05 -4.76
CA MET A 37 -2.07 3.80 -5.58
C MET A 37 -3.23 2.94 -6.10
N ARG A 38 -3.02 1.64 -6.29
CA ARG A 38 -4.04 0.67 -6.73
C ARG A 38 -4.87 0.07 -5.59
N SER A 39 -4.34 0.08 -4.37
CA SER A 39 -5.01 -0.43 -3.17
C SER A 39 -6.02 0.57 -2.57
N GLY A 40 -6.75 0.13 -1.55
CA GLY A 40 -7.59 0.98 -0.71
C GLY A 40 -6.87 1.67 0.45
N LEU A 41 -5.52 1.61 0.52
CA LEU A 41 -4.75 2.23 1.61
C LEU A 41 -4.81 3.76 1.56
N ASP A 42 -4.82 4.42 2.72
CA ASP A 42 -4.87 5.89 2.80
C ASP A 42 -3.49 6.55 2.76
N TYR A 43 -2.51 5.96 3.46
CA TYR A 43 -1.15 6.48 3.58
C TYR A 43 -0.09 5.45 3.21
N LEU A 44 1.00 5.93 2.62
CA LEU A 44 2.23 5.16 2.41
C LEU A 44 3.39 5.89 3.10
N VAL A 45 4.04 5.20 4.04
CA VAL A 45 5.23 5.71 4.73
C VAL A 45 6.42 4.88 4.26
N MET A 46 7.45 5.55 3.73
CA MET A 46 8.63 4.90 3.17
C MET A 46 9.87 5.70 3.54
N GLY A 47 10.59 5.27 4.58
CA GLY A 47 11.66 6.06 5.19
C GLY A 47 11.13 7.42 5.66
N ASN A 48 11.74 8.51 5.18
CA ASN A 48 11.36 9.88 5.54
C ASN A 48 10.24 10.48 4.67
N PHE A 49 9.62 9.67 3.81
CA PHE A 49 8.55 10.11 2.92
C PHE A 49 7.20 9.61 3.44
N VAL A 50 6.23 10.53 3.50
CA VAL A 50 4.84 10.22 3.83
C VAL A 50 3.97 10.71 2.67
N LEU A 51 3.28 9.76 2.04
CA LEU A 51 2.35 10.03 0.95
C LEU A 51 0.93 9.89 1.50
N ASP A 52 0.12 10.91 1.24
CA ASP A 52 -1.30 10.97 1.58
C ASP A 52 -2.10 10.89 0.28
N LYS A 53 -2.84 9.78 0.08
CA LYS A 53 -3.58 9.54 -1.15
C LYS A 53 -4.61 10.63 -1.44
N SER A 54 -5.19 11.24 -0.40
CA SER A 54 -6.21 12.30 -0.55
C SER A 54 -5.66 13.58 -1.20
N ARG A 55 -4.34 13.78 -1.13
CA ARG A 55 -3.64 14.95 -1.69
C ARG A 55 -3.00 14.67 -3.05
N MET A 56 -3.15 13.45 -3.57
CA MET A 56 -2.51 13.00 -4.79
C MET A 56 -3.49 12.93 -5.95
N ARG A 57 -2.98 13.10 -7.16
CA ARG A 57 -3.77 12.85 -8.37
C ARG A 57 -3.97 11.34 -8.53
N PRO A 58 -5.14 10.89 -9.03
CA PRO A 58 -5.36 9.49 -9.36
C PRO A 58 -4.28 8.96 -10.31
N LEU A 59 -3.90 7.69 -10.12
CA LEU A 59 -3.00 7.01 -11.04
C LEU A 59 -3.68 6.90 -12.40
N LYS A 60 -3.03 7.42 -13.44
CA LYS A 60 -3.45 7.17 -14.82
C LYS A 60 -2.89 5.83 -15.26
N GLU A 61 -3.75 4.81 -15.27
CA GLU A 61 -3.36 3.50 -15.75
C GLU A 61 -3.09 3.56 -17.26
N THR A 62 -1.92 3.09 -17.66
CA THR A 62 -1.53 2.96 -19.08
C THR A 62 -1.41 1.51 -19.51
N VAL A 63 -1.57 0.57 -18.56
CA VAL A 63 -1.41 -0.87 -18.72
C VAL A 63 -2.49 -1.56 -17.93
N ASP A 64 -3.12 -2.58 -18.51
CA ASP A 64 -4.05 -3.45 -17.77
C ASP A 64 -3.26 -4.46 -16.93
N TRP A 65 -2.77 -4.00 -15.78
CA TRP A 65 -1.95 -4.79 -14.89
C TRP A 65 -2.65 -6.04 -14.35
N ARG A 66 -3.99 -6.05 -14.26
CA ARG A 66 -4.76 -7.19 -13.76
C ARG A 66 -4.68 -8.40 -14.68
N ALA A 67 -4.52 -8.18 -15.98
CA ALA A 67 -4.34 -9.24 -16.96
C ALA A 67 -2.99 -9.97 -16.83
N TYR A 68 -1.98 -9.37 -16.19
CA TYR A 68 -0.66 -9.97 -16.02
C TYR A 68 -0.55 -10.86 -14.78
N PHE A 69 -1.43 -10.65 -13.81
CA PHE A 69 -1.40 -11.31 -12.52
C PHE A 69 -2.67 -12.13 -12.30
N GLU A 70 -3.18 -12.76 -13.38
CA GLU A 70 -4.40 -13.57 -13.36
C GLU A 70 -4.50 -14.40 -12.07
N LEU A 71 -5.68 -14.30 -11.46
CA LEU A 71 -6.01 -14.89 -10.18
C LEU A 71 -6.11 -16.40 -10.34
N ASP A 72 -5.25 -17.15 -9.64
CA ASP A 72 -5.66 -18.44 -9.08
C ASP A 72 -6.87 -18.24 -8.14
#